data_AF-A0A6M8QDG4-F1
#
_entry.id   AF-A0A6M8QDG4-F1
#
_cell.length_a   1.000
_cell.length_b   1.000
_cell.length_c   1.000
_cell.angle_alpha   90.00
_cell.angle_beta   90.00
_cell.angle_gamma   90.00
#
_symmetry.space_group_name_H-M   'P 1'
#
loop_
_entity.id
_entity.type
_entity.pdbx_description
1 polymer ?
#
loop_
_entity_poly.entity_id
_entity_poly.type
_entity_poly.pdbx_seq_one_letter_code
_entity_poly.pdbx_strand_id
1 'polypeptide(L)' 'PLIHSLAKANRMVNHMHFFIFKDLTSATKQVVAGFRYKLQFEIEKSNCTR' A
#
# COMPACT_ATOMS: atom_id res chain seq x y z
N PRO A 1 -5.16 4.35 -5.75
CA PRO A 1 -5.19 4.24 -4.26
C PRO A 1 -4.19 3.20 -3.71
N LEU A 2 -4.28 1.93 -4.13
CA LEU A 2 -3.39 0.86 -3.65
C LEU A 2 -1.91 1.10 -3.97
N ILE A 3 -1.56 1.28 -5.25
CA ILE A 3 -0.18 1.53 -5.68
C ILE A 3 0.39 2.80 -5.03
N HIS A 4 -0.42 3.85 -4.91
CA HIS A 4 -0.02 5.08 -4.22
C HIS A 4 0.30 4.83 -2.74
N SER A 5 -0.54 4.06 -2.04
CA SER A 5 -0.31 3.67 -0.64
C SER A 5 0.93 2.80 -0.48
N LEU A 6 1.18 1.84 -1.37
CA LEU A 6 2.38 1.00 -1.36
C LEU A 6 3.65 1.83 -1.60
N ALA A 7 3.64 2.72 -2.60
CA ALA A 7 4.76 3.61 -2.87
C ALA A 7 5.04 4.55 -1.69
N LYS A 8 3.99 5.06 -1.04
CA LYS A 8 4.11 5.85 0.19
C LYS A 8 4.69 5.03 1.34
N ALA A 9 4.21 3.80 1.55
CA ALA A 9 4.72 2.89 2.59
C ALA A 9 6.21 2.60 2.39
N ASN A 10 6.63 2.30 1.16
CA ASN A 10 8.04 2.15 0.83
C ASN A 10 8.82 3.40 1.24
N ARG A 11 8.40 4.62 0.84
CA ARG A 11 9.12 5.85 1.21
C ARG A 11 9.21 6.11 2.73
N MET A 12 8.21 5.71 3.50
CA MET A 12 8.16 5.95 4.95
C MET A 12 8.98 4.93 5.76
N VAL A 13 9.07 3.68 5.29
CA VAL A 13 9.80 2.63 5.99
C VAL A 13 11.28 2.66 5.60
N ASN A 14 12.17 2.94 6.55
CA ASN A 14 13.62 2.90 6.34
C ASN A 14 14.13 1.45 6.37
N HIS A 15 14.04 0.76 5.24
CA HIS A 15 14.47 -0.63 5.08
C HIS A 15 15.22 -0.80 3.75
N MET A 16 16.27 -1.62 3.73
CA MET A 16 17.17 -1.77 2.57
C MET A 16 16.46 -2.29 1.31
N HIS A 17 15.43 -3.13 1.48
CA HIS A 17 14.65 -3.68 0.38
C HIS A 17 13.30 -2.99 0.24
N PHE A 18 12.77 -3.03 -0.98
CA PHE A 18 11.39 -2.66 -1.26
C PHE A 18 10.41 -3.70 -0.72
N PHE A 19 9.20 -3.22 -0.42
CA PHE A 19 8.02 -4.03 -0.18
C PHE A 19 7.14 -4.04 -1.42
N ILE A 20 6.61 -5.20 -1.76
CA ILE A 20 5.67 -5.41 -2.86
C ILE A 20 4.30 -5.81 -2.33
N PHE A 21 3.29 -5.59 -3.15
CA PHE A 21 1.93 -6.00 -2.84
C PHE A 21 1.83 -7.53 -2.85
N LYS A 22 1.22 -8.09 -1.80
CA LYS A 22 0.97 -9.53 -1.69
C LYS A 22 -0.51 -9.84 -1.89
N ASP A 23 -1.37 -9.27 -1.05
CA ASP A 23 -2.81 -9.55 -1.09
C ASP A 23 -3.66 -8.39 -0.56
N LEU A 24 -4.93 -8.33 -0.95
CA LEU A 24 -5.91 -7.33 -0.53
C LEU A 24 -6.96 -7.97 0.38
N THR A 25 -6.93 -7.65 1.67
CA THR A 25 -7.83 -8.25 2.66
C THR A 25 -9.17 -7.52 2.76
N SER A 26 -9.18 -6.20 2.59
CA SER A 26 -10.42 -5.41 2.61
C SER A 26 -10.28 -4.12 1.81
N ALA A 27 -11.35 -3.77 1.10
CA ALA A 27 -11.46 -2.47 0.45
C ALA A 27 -12.88 -1.92 0.62
N THR A 28 -12.98 -0.71 1.16
CA THR A 28 -14.25 0.02 1.25
C THR A 28 -14.12 1.38 0.60
N LYS A 29 -15.22 1.84 0.01
CA LYS A 29 -15.35 3.16 -0.59
C LYS A 29 -16.53 3.89 0.05
N GLN A 30 -16.30 5.10 0.49
CA GLN A 30 -17.35 6.01 0.97
C GLN A 30 -17.48 7.18 0.01
N VAL A 31 -18.73 7.55 -0.32
CA VAL A 31 -19.05 8.77 -1.05
C VAL A 31 -19.22 9.90 -0.05
N VAL A 32 -18.45 10.98 -0.24
CA VAL A 32 -18.50 12.24 0.50
C VAL A 32 -18.58 13.40 -0.52
N ALA A 33 -17.92 14.54 -0.30
CA ALA A 33 -17.62 15.52 -1.37
C ALA A 33 -16.58 15.01 -2.40
N GLY A 34 -16.47 13.69 -2.56
CA GLY A 34 -15.44 12.95 -3.29
C GLY A 34 -15.48 11.45 -2.90
N PHE A 35 -14.45 10.69 -3.26
CA PHE A 35 -14.34 9.28 -2.84
C PHE A 35 -13.28 9.10 -1.76
N ARG A 36 -13.68 8.52 -0.63
CA ARG A 36 -12.76 8.07 0.41
C ARG A 36 -12.59 6.56 0.32
N TYR A 37 -11.35 6.10 0.11
CA TYR A 37 -11.01 4.69 0.08
C TYR A 37 -10.34 4.29 1.39
N LYS A 38 -10.78 3.18 1.99
CA LYS A 38 -10.10 2.53 3.11
C LYS A 38 -9.70 1.12 2.65
N LEU A 39 -8.39 0.90 2.58
CA LEU A 39 -7.78 -0.34 2.11
C LEU A 39 -7.04 -1.00 3.27
N GLN A 40 -7.18 -2.32 3.37
CA GLN A 40 -6.34 -3.20 4.16
C GLN A 40 -5.71 -4.19 3.19
N PHE A 41 -4.39 -4.23 3.15
CA PHE A 41 -3.62 -5.07 2.24
C PHE A 41 -2.35 -5.54 2.91
N GLU A 42 -1.91 -6.72 2.52
CA GLU A 42 -0.64 -7.30 2.93
C GLU A 42 0.46 -6.88 1.96
N ILE A 43 1.65 -6.66 2.52
CA ILE A 43 2.86 -6.40 1.78
C ILE A 43 3.91 -7.42 2.19
N GLU A 44 4.77 -7.80 1.25
CA GLU A 44 5.90 -8.68 1.52
C GLU A 44 7.20 -8.04 1.09
N LYS A 45 8.29 -8.43 1.75
CA LYS A 45 9.65 -7.98 1.40
C LYS A 45 10.02 -8.60 0.05
N SER A 46 10.47 -7.78 -0.89
CA SER A 46 11.06 -8.28 -2.13
C SER A 46 12.58 -8.46 -2.00
N ASN A 47 13.17 -9.09 -3.00
CA ASN A 47 14.62 -9.18 -3.17
C ASN A 47 15.23 -7.90 -3.76
N CYS A 48 14.42 -6.94 -4.23
CA CYS A 48 14.92 -5.68 -4.79
C CYS A 48 15.42 -4.73 -3.70
N THR A 49 16.64 -4.25 -3.84
CA THR A 49 17.21 -3.19 -3.00
C THR A 49 16.75 -1.82 -3.50
N ARG A 50 16.77 -0.83 -2.60
CA ARG A 50 16.48 0.58 -2.91
C ARG A 50 17.57 1.28 -3.68
#